data_AF-A0A9R0TXA0-F1
#
_entry.id   AF-A0A9R0TXA0-F1
#
_cell.length_a   1.000
_cell.length_b   1.000
_cell.length_c   1.000
_cell.angle_alpha   90.00
_cell.angle_beta   90.00
_cell.angle_gamma   90.00
#
_symmetry.space_group_name_H-M   'P 1'
#
loop_
_entity.id
_entity.type
_entity.pdbx_description
1 polymer ?
#
loop_
_entity_poly.entity_id
_entity_poly.type
_entity_poly.pdbx_seq_one_letter_code
_entity_poly.pdbx_strand_id
1 'polypeptide(L)'
;MYMSTMEVAKPRQVARRFQARPQHEGAGAVVRRSIGRFELRYFDPFLVLDEFSASAPAGFPDHPHRGFETVTYMLEPAGAHHLLLLGQDGDGVEVWNRSDKPLRFVLVAGEPIGEPVAQLGPFVMNTEEEIDATVNDFEYFINGFEKAKHWKSQAMIALELEYVG
;
A
#
# COMPACT_ATOMS: atom_id res chain seq x y z
N MET A 1 2.59 16.80 -33.90
CA MET A 1 3.74 16.02 -33.38
C MET A 1 3.21 14.62 -33.14
N TYR A 2 3.67 13.63 -33.90
CA TYR A 2 3.09 12.29 -33.96
C TYR A 2 3.26 11.56 -32.62
N MET A 3 2.16 11.32 -31.89
CA MET A 3 2.10 10.20 -30.97
C MET A 3 1.76 8.96 -31.81
N SER A 4 2.75 8.15 -32.11
CA SER A 4 2.50 6.76 -32.51
C SER A 4 1.83 6.09 -31.31
N THR A 5 0.51 5.91 -31.37
CA THR A 5 -0.15 4.95 -30.48
C THR A 5 0.47 3.60 -30.79
N MET A 6 1.26 3.05 -29.88
CA MET A 6 1.61 1.64 -29.98
C MET A 6 0.28 0.88 -29.91
N GLU A 7 -0.06 0.22 -31.03
CA GLU A 7 -1.25 -0.62 -31.11
C GLU A 7 -1.02 -1.82 -30.18
N VAL A 8 -1.95 -2.05 -29.25
CA VAL A 8 -1.90 -3.21 -28.36
C VAL A 8 -2.36 -4.42 -29.17
N ALA A 9 -1.43 -5.25 -29.64
CA ALA A 9 -1.76 -6.36 -30.52
C ALA A 9 -2.41 -7.52 -29.75
N LYS A 10 -2.08 -7.68 -28.47
CA LYS A 10 -2.64 -8.70 -27.58
C LYS A 10 -2.85 -8.12 -26.17
N PRO A 11 -4.02 -7.53 -25.87
CA PRO A 11 -4.27 -6.95 -24.57
C PRO A 11 -4.26 -8.00 -23.47
N ARG A 12 -3.67 -7.63 -22.33
CA ARG A 12 -3.64 -8.47 -21.12
C ARG A 12 -5.07 -8.68 -20.62
N GLN A 13 -5.42 -9.95 -20.40
CA GLN A 13 -6.72 -10.32 -19.87
C GLN A 13 -6.77 -10.16 -18.35
N VAL A 14 -7.96 -9.91 -17.79
CA VAL A 14 -8.15 -9.94 -16.34
C VAL A 14 -8.04 -11.39 -15.87
N ALA A 15 -6.96 -11.71 -15.17
CA ALA A 15 -6.73 -13.04 -14.63
C ALA A 15 -7.52 -13.25 -13.32
N ARG A 16 -7.54 -12.24 -12.45
CA ARG A 16 -8.29 -12.28 -11.18
C ARG A 16 -8.90 -10.93 -10.86
N ARG A 17 -10.01 -10.94 -10.13
CA ARG A 17 -10.68 -9.75 -9.62
C ARG A 17 -10.87 -9.90 -8.11
N PHE A 18 -10.51 -8.85 -7.38
CA PHE A 18 -10.70 -8.78 -5.94
C PHE A 18 -11.53 -7.55 -5.59
N GLN A 19 -12.41 -7.70 -4.61
CA GLN A 19 -13.08 -6.57 -3.99
C GLN A 19 -12.25 -6.16 -2.77
N ALA A 20 -11.81 -4.90 -2.72
CA ALA A 20 -11.13 -4.36 -1.55
C ALA A 20 -12.09 -4.36 -0.35
N ARG A 21 -11.60 -4.74 0.82
CA ARG A 21 -12.41 -4.92 2.02
C ARG A 21 -12.00 -3.94 3.11
N PRO A 22 -12.96 -3.40 3.88
CA PRO A 22 -12.64 -2.52 4.99
C PRO A 22 -11.85 -3.27 6.08
N GLN A 23 -10.85 -2.59 6.65
CA GLN A 23 -10.02 -3.04 7.77
C GLN A 23 -9.68 -1.83 8.64
N HIS A 24 -9.64 -2.04 9.97
CA HIS A 24 -9.16 -1.02 10.91
C HIS A 24 -7.64 -0.97 10.90
N GLU A 25 -7.09 0.24 10.87
CA GLU A 25 -5.66 0.51 10.92
C GLU A 25 -5.38 1.74 11.78
N GLY A 26 -4.15 1.85 12.29
CA GLY A 26 -3.71 2.99 13.10
C GLY A 26 -4.65 3.31 14.26
N ALA A 27 -4.98 4.59 14.42
CA ALA A 27 -5.90 5.09 15.44
C ALA A 27 -7.22 5.50 14.80
N GLY A 28 -8.22 4.62 14.85
CA GLY A 28 -9.58 4.89 14.39
C GLY A 28 -9.75 5.02 12.86
N ALA A 29 -8.68 4.81 12.08
CA ALA A 29 -8.76 4.84 10.62
C ALA A 29 -9.33 3.53 10.07
N VAL A 30 -10.01 3.63 8.93
CA VAL A 30 -10.47 2.48 8.15
C VAL A 30 -9.89 2.58 6.76
N VAL A 31 -9.21 1.53 6.34
CA VAL A 31 -8.68 1.36 4.99
C VAL A 31 -9.50 0.32 4.24
N ARG A 32 -9.51 0.38 2.92
CA ARG A 32 -9.99 -0.70 2.05
C ARG A 32 -8.80 -1.38 1.41
N ARG A 33 -8.46 -2.57 1.90
CA ARG A 33 -7.29 -3.33 1.46
C ARG A 33 -7.61 -4.28 0.31
N SER A 34 -6.78 -4.25 -0.74
CA SER A 34 -6.80 -5.23 -1.84
C SER A 34 -5.60 -6.18 -1.85
N ILE A 35 -4.36 -5.66 -1.86
CA ILE A 35 -3.12 -6.47 -1.72
C ILE A 35 -2.74 -6.44 -0.24
N GLY A 36 -2.22 -7.55 0.31
CA GLY A 36 -1.95 -7.68 1.76
C GLY A 36 -3.02 -8.48 2.51
N ARG A 37 -3.97 -9.08 1.79
CA ARG A 37 -5.03 -9.93 2.35
C ARG A 37 -4.74 -11.41 2.13
N PHE A 38 -5.45 -12.28 2.84
CA PHE A 38 -5.27 -13.74 2.67
C PHE A 38 -5.50 -14.21 1.22
N GLU A 39 -6.37 -13.56 0.45
CA GLU A 39 -6.64 -13.91 -0.95
C GLU A 39 -5.51 -13.51 -1.93
N LEU A 40 -4.69 -12.52 -1.54
CA LEU A 40 -3.54 -11.97 -2.28
C LEU A 40 -2.57 -11.32 -1.28
N ARG A 41 -1.74 -12.15 -0.63
CA ARG A 41 -0.87 -11.71 0.47
C ARG A 41 0.13 -10.65 0.02
N TYR A 42 0.70 -10.82 -1.16
CA TYR A 42 1.48 -9.82 -1.88
C TYR A 42 1.38 -10.14 -3.38
N PHE A 43 1.81 -9.21 -4.23
CA PHE A 43 1.94 -9.39 -5.66
C PHE A 43 3.23 -8.70 -6.12
N ASP A 44 4.34 -9.44 -6.11
CA ASP A 44 5.69 -8.95 -6.39
C ASP A 44 5.71 -7.94 -7.55
N PRO A 45 6.16 -6.67 -7.33
CA PRO A 45 6.84 -6.13 -6.12
C PRO A 45 5.93 -5.45 -5.08
N PHE A 46 4.60 -5.54 -5.21
CA PHE A 46 3.64 -4.84 -4.37
C PHE A 46 3.26 -5.64 -3.12
N LEU A 47 3.51 -5.05 -1.95
CA LEU A 47 3.27 -5.68 -0.64
C LEU A 47 1.85 -5.42 -0.11
N VAL A 48 1.42 -4.16 -0.16
CA VAL A 48 0.10 -3.71 0.32
C VAL A 48 -0.46 -2.68 -0.64
N LEU A 49 -1.78 -2.69 -0.83
CA LEU A 49 -2.49 -1.62 -1.52
C LEU A 49 -3.78 -1.31 -0.77
N ASP A 50 -3.80 -0.11 -0.19
CA ASP A 50 -4.91 0.44 0.58
C ASP A 50 -5.46 1.70 -0.09
N GLU A 51 -6.79 1.78 -0.16
CA GLU A 51 -7.48 3.05 -0.33
C GLU A 51 -8.01 3.48 1.04
N PHE A 52 -7.74 4.72 1.44
CA PHE A 52 -8.20 5.23 2.72
C PHE A 52 -8.74 6.64 2.61
N SER A 53 -9.61 6.97 3.55
CA SER A 53 -10.03 8.34 3.85
C SER A 53 -9.97 8.48 5.36
N ALA A 54 -9.27 9.50 5.85
CA ALA A 54 -9.14 9.78 7.26
C ALA A 54 -9.53 11.23 7.54
N SER A 55 -10.22 11.43 8.66
CA SER A 55 -10.56 12.74 9.19
C SER A 55 -10.23 12.76 10.67
N ALA A 56 -9.78 13.90 11.20
CA ALA A 56 -9.47 14.03 12.61
C ALA A 56 -10.64 13.55 13.50
N PRO A 57 -10.37 12.86 14.62
CA PRO A 57 -9.04 12.55 15.15
C PRO A 57 -8.41 11.26 14.59
N ALA A 58 -9.02 10.60 13.59
CA ALA A 58 -8.53 9.34 13.06
C ALA A 58 -7.30 9.52 12.17
N GLY A 59 -6.40 8.54 12.19
CA GLY A 59 -5.20 8.55 11.34
C GLY A 59 -4.22 7.43 11.65
N PHE A 60 -2.99 7.62 11.19
CA PHE A 60 -1.89 6.68 11.36
C PHE A 60 -0.86 7.36 12.28
N PRO A 61 -0.87 7.05 13.60
CA PRO A 61 0.05 7.66 14.55
C PRO A 61 1.50 7.23 14.27
N ASP A 62 2.46 7.73 15.03
CA ASP A 62 3.88 7.39 14.91
C ASP A 62 4.11 5.86 14.83
N HIS A 63 4.68 5.39 13.72
CA HIS A 63 4.95 3.97 13.47
C HIS A 63 6.20 3.79 12.60
N PRO A 64 6.96 2.69 12.77
CA PRO A 64 8.16 2.44 11.99
C PRO A 64 7.84 1.79 10.63
N HIS A 65 8.83 1.78 9.74
CA HIS A 65 8.91 0.92 8.54
C HIS A 65 10.37 0.59 8.25
N ARG A 66 10.64 -0.61 7.68
CA ARG A 66 11.97 -0.97 7.16
C ARG A 66 11.85 -1.97 6.01
N GLY A 67 12.71 -1.81 5.00
CA GLY A 67 12.94 -2.78 3.92
C GLY A 67 12.04 -2.62 2.69
N PHE A 68 11.21 -1.57 2.63
CA PHE A 68 10.37 -1.26 1.48
C PHE A 68 10.03 0.22 1.39
N GLU A 69 9.32 0.59 0.33
CA GLU A 69 8.85 1.96 0.08
C GLU A 69 7.34 2.08 0.25
N THR A 70 6.90 3.21 0.80
CA THR A 70 5.48 3.57 0.85
C THR A 70 5.22 4.75 -0.10
N VAL A 71 4.30 4.57 -1.04
CA VAL A 71 3.86 5.63 -1.95
C VAL A 71 2.43 6.02 -1.58
N THR A 72 2.24 7.30 -1.22
CA THR A 72 0.92 7.86 -0.93
C THR A 72 0.51 8.82 -2.03
N TYR A 73 -0.70 8.65 -2.58
CA TYR A 73 -1.27 9.55 -3.57
C TYR A 73 -2.65 10.03 -3.11
N MET A 74 -2.83 11.36 -3.06
CA MET A 74 -4.07 11.97 -2.57
C MET A 74 -5.07 12.14 -3.72
N LEU A 75 -6.30 11.66 -3.50
CA LEU A 75 -7.36 11.60 -4.50
C LEU A 75 -8.69 12.06 -3.90
N GLU A 76 -9.56 12.58 -4.76
CA GLU A 76 -10.98 12.73 -4.42
C GLU A 76 -11.64 11.36 -4.19
N PRO A 77 -12.62 11.22 -3.29
CA PRO A 77 -13.23 9.93 -2.94
C PRO A 77 -13.78 9.15 -4.14
N ALA A 78 -13.65 7.81 -4.13
CA ALA A 78 -14.20 6.89 -5.14
C ALA A 78 -15.35 6.06 -4.56
N GLY A 79 -16.29 5.64 -5.40
CA GLY A 79 -17.33 4.69 -4.99
C GLY A 79 -17.02 3.22 -5.31
N ALA A 80 -16.05 2.95 -6.19
CA ALA A 80 -15.73 1.60 -6.66
C ALA A 80 -14.31 1.21 -6.23
N HIS A 81 -14.19 0.04 -5.59
CA HIS A 81 -12.96 -0.40 -4.91
C HIS A 81 -12.57 -1.82 -5.34
N HIS A 82 -12.25 -2.00 -6.63
CA HIS A 82 -11.86 -3.30 -7.17
C HIS A 82 -10.42 -3.27 -7.66
N LEU A 83 -9.69 -4.34 -7.36
CA LEU A 83 -8.40 -4.64 -7.96
C LEU A 83 -8.59 -5.65 -9.08
N LEU A 84 -8.08 -5.32 -10.27
CA LEU A 84 -7.98 -6.24 -11.40
C LEU A 84 -6.52 -6.65 -11.55
N LEU A 85 -6.24 -7.94 -11.36
CA LEU A 85 -4.94 -8.52 -11.63
C LEU A 85 -4.92 -8.95 -13.09
N LEU A 86 -4.04 -8.34 -13.87
CA LEU A 86 -3.88 -8.61 -15.29
C LEU A 86 -2.92 -9.79 -15.49
N GLY A 87 -3.23 -10.63 -16.48
CA GLY A 87 -2.37 -11.75 -16.87
C GLY A 87 -0.98 -11.28 -17.33
N GLN A 88 0.00 -12.17 -17.20
CA GLN A 88 1.36 -11.90 -17.67
C GLN A 88 1.46 -11.90 -19.21
N ASP A 89 0.57 -12.63 -19.88
CA ASP A 89 0.46 -12.66 -21.33
C ASP A 89 -0.19 -11.40 -21.88
N GLY A 90 0.50 -10.73 -22.79
CA GLY A 90 0.01 -9.57 -23.53
C GLY A 90 0.98 -8.40 -23.51
N ASP A 91 0.80 -7.49 -24.45
CA ASP A 91 1.70 -6.36 -24.73
C ASP A 91 1.15 -5.01 -24.25
N GLY A 92 -0.05 -4.98 -23.68
CA GLY A 92 -0.64 -3.75 -23.16
C GLY A 92 -1.95 -3.95 -22.43
N VAL A 93 -2.58 -2.83 -22.10
CA VAL A 93 -3.91 -2.76 -21.47
C VAL A 93 -4.77 -1.85 -22.32
N GLU A 94 -5.92 -2.35 -22.76
CA GLU A 94 -6.93 -1.53 -23.41
C GLU A 94 -8.10 -1.31 -22.44
N VAL A 95 -8.55 -0.07 -22.33
CA VAL A 95 -9.63 0.32 -21.41
C VAL A 95 -10.66 1.14 -22.18
N TRP A 96 -11.90 0.68 -22.17
CA TRP A 96 -13.03 1.43 -22.75
C TRP A 96 -14.05 1.75 -21.67
N ASN A 97 -14.37 3.04 -21.53
CA ASN A 97 -15.51 3.45 -20.73
C ASN A 97 -16.77 3.47 -21.60
N ARG A 98 -17.69 2.52 -21.36
CA ARG A 98 -18.99 2.45 -22.06
C ARG A 98 -20.12 3.14 -21.28
N SER A 99 -19.82 3.75 -20.14
CA SER A 99 -20.78 4.52 -19.34
C SER A 99 -20.66 6.02 -19.65
N ASP A 100 -21.75 6.74 -19.37
CA ASP A 100 -21.83 8.19 -19.29
C ASP A 100 -21.10 8.80 -18.07
N LYS A 101 -20.78 8.00 -17.05
CA LYS A 101 -20.04 8.44 -15.86
C LYS A 101 -18.53 8.40 -16.10
N PRO A 102 -17.74 9.32 -15.51
CA PRO A 102 -16.29 9.25 -15.57
C PRO A 102 -15.75 7.94 -14.99
N LEU A 103 -14.82 7.30 -15.71
CA LEU A 103 -14.05 6.18 -15.22
C LEU A 103 -12.77 6.70 -14.56
N ARG A 104 -12.53 6.31 -13.31
CA ARG A 104 -11.28 6.57 -12.61
C ARG A 104 -10.67 5.27 -12.14
N PHE A 105 -9.41 5.08 -12.42
CA PHE A 105 -8.60 3.97 -11.95
C PHE A 105 -7.14 4.40 -11.87
N VAL A 106 -6.35 3.65 -11.13
CA VAL A 106 -4.89 3.70 -11.19
C VAL A 106 -4.43 2.41 -11.88
N LEU A 107 -3.44 2.54 -12.76
CA LEU A 107 -2.73 1.39 -13.31
C LEU A 107 -1.35 1.37 -12.66
N VAL A 108 -1.04 0.25 -12.00
CA VAL A 108 0.24 0.05 -11.32
C VAL A 108 0.86 -1.21 -11.89
N ALA A 109 2.13 -1.12 -12.27
CA ALA A 109 2.94 -2.21 -12.77
C ALA A 109 4.38 -2.03 -12.28
N GLY A 110 5.06 -3.14 -12.04
CA GLY A 110 6.44 -3.16 -11.56
C GLY A 110 7.12 -4.43 -12.04
N GLU A 111 8.43 -4.38 -12.20
CA GLU A 111 9.24 -5.56 -12.47
C GLU A 111 9.27 -6.42 -11.19
N PRO A 112 8.92 -7.72 -11.28
CA PRO A 112 9.06 -8.62 -10.14
C PRO A 112 10.52 -8.66 -9.68
N ILE A 113 10.72 -8.52 -8.36
CA ILE A 113 12.05 -8.57 -7.75
C ILE A 113 12.57 -10.02 -7.75
N GLY A 114 11.70 -11.01 -7.57
CA GLY A 114 12.08 -12.42 -7.59
C GLY A 114 12.84 -12.89 -6.34
N GLU A 115 12.83 -12.11 -5.27
CA GLU A 115 13.46 -12.44 -3.99
C GLU A 115 12.43 -12.98 -2.98
N PRO A 116 12.87 -13.75 -1.96
CA PRO A 116 12.02 -14.13 -0.85
C PRO A 116 11.47 -12.90 -0.10
N VAL A 117 10.26 -13.05 0.44
CA VAL A 117 9.59 -12.01 1.24
C VAL A 117 9.25 -12.60 2.62
N ALA A 118 9.93 -12.11 3.65
CA ALA A 118 9.59 -12.31 5.05
C ALA A 118 8.95 -11.03 5.59
N GLN A 119 7.75 -11.12 6.17
CA GLN A 119 7.01 -9.95 6.61
C GLN A 119 6.45 -10.13 8.02
N LEU A 120 6.77 -9.17 8.89
CA LEU A 120 6.19 -9.02 10.22
C LEU A 120 5.76 -7.58 10.45
N GLY A 121 4.46 -7.33 10.27
CA GLY A 121 3.87 -5.99 10.45
C GLY A 121 4.58 -4.92 9.60
N PRO A 122 5.20 -3.90 10.22
CA PRO A 122 5.88 -2.79 9.53
C PRO A 122 7.26 -3.16 8.93
N PHE A 123 7.70 -4.40 9.07
CA PHE A 123 9.02 -4.84 8.61
C PHE A 123 8.86 -5.87 7.52
N VAL A 124 9.53 -5.65 6.39
CA VAL A 124 9.59 -6.58 5.26
C VAL A 124 11.04 -6.75 4.86
N MET A 125 11.54 -7.98 4.99
CA MET A 125 12.92 -8.37 4.72
C MET A 125 12.93 -9.62 3.82
N ASN A 126 14.10 -10.21 3.57
CA ASN A 126 14.20 -11.41 2.76
C ASN A 126 14.17 -12.70 3.61
N THR A 127 14.61 -12.66 4.88
CA THR A 127 14.59 -13.84 5.78
C THR A 127 13.98 -13.56 7.15
N GLU A 128 13.60 -14.62 7.87
CA GLU A 128 13.08 -14.52 9.25
C GLU A 128 14.17 -14.01 10.22
N GLU A 129 15.44 -14.37 10.01
CA GLU A 129 16.55 -13.86 10.82
C GLU A 129 16.73 -12.34 10.67
N GLU A 130 16.51 -11.80 9.47
CA GLU A 130 16.53 -10.35 9.23
C GLU A 130 15.33 -9.65 9.87
N ILE A 131 14.19 -10.32 9.95
CA ILE A 131 13.02 -9.84 10.70
C ILE A 131 13.35 -9.78 12.19
N ASP A 132 13.87 -10.86 12.77
CA ASP A 132 14.26 -10.91 14.19
C ASP A 132 15.29 -9.82 14.52
N ALA A 133 16.28 -9.64 13.66
CA ALA A 133 17.27 -8.57 13.80
C ALA A 133 16.62 -7.17 13.72
N THR A 134 15.68 -6.96 12.81
CA THR A 134 14.99 -5.67 12.66
C THR A 134 14.09 -5.34 13.84
N VAL A 135 13.40 -6.34 14.40
CA VAL A 135 12.61 -6.18 15.63
C VAL A 135 13.53 -5.77 16.78
N ASN A 136 14.66 -6.47 16.95
CA ASN A 136 15.66 -6.14 17.96
C ASN A 136 16.22 -4.71 17.76
N ASP A 137 16.52 -4.32 16.52
CA ASP A 137 16.98 -2.97 16.21
C ASP A 137 15.97 -1.89 16.63
N PHE A 138 14.67 -2.14 16.39
CA PHE A 138 13.61 -1.22 16.77
C PHE A 138 13.44 -1.14 18.29
N GLU A 139 13.41 -2.30 18.97
CA GLU A 139 13.24 -2.37 20.43
C GLU A 139 14.39 -1.71 21.20
N TYR A 140 15.62 -1.86 20.70
CA TYR A 140 16.82 -1.30 21.34
C TYR A 140 17.25 0.05 20.77
N PHE A 141 16.54 0.60 19.79
CA PHE A 141 16.82 1.89 19.15
C PHE A 141 18.23 1.97 18.55
N ILE A 142 18.58 1.00 17.70
CA ILE A 142 19.89 0.89 17.05
C ILE A 142 19.75 0.68 15.55
N ASN A 143 20.87 0.76 14.83
CA ASN A 143 21.00 0.44 13.41
C ASN A 143 19.94 1.15 12.54
N GLY A 144 19.70 2.44 12.78
CA GLY A 144 18.74 3.26 12.05
C GLY A 144 17.46 3.63 12.83
N PHE A 145 17.24 3.07 14.02
CA PHE A 145 16.12 3.45 14.91
C PHE A 145 16.53 4.31 16.13
N GLU A 146 17.75 4.84 16.17
CA GLU A 146 18.31 5.58 17.33
C GLU A 146 17.44 6.77 17.76
N LYS A 147 16.80 7.42 16.79
CA LYS A 147 15.93 8.58 17.05
C LYS A 147 14.58 8.20 17.65
N ALA A 148 14.11 6.96 17.47
CA ALA A 148 12.78 6.57 17.92
C ALA A 148 12.62 6.59 19.46
N LYS A 149 13.72 6.49 20.22
CA LYS A 149 13.71 6.47 21.71
C LYS A 149 13.02 7.67 22.35
N HIS A 150 13.13 8.83 21.72
CA HIS A 150 12.64 10.11 22.25
C HIS A 150 11.78 10.87 21.25
N TRP A 151 11.48 10.25 20.10
CA TRP A 151 10.75 10.92 19.05
C TRP A 151 9.24 10.78 19.28
N LYS A 152 8.54 11.87 19.02
CA LYS A 152 7.09 11.92 18.98
C LYS A 152 6.69 13.02 18.00
N SER A 153 5.72 12.74 17.14
CA SER A 153 5.18 13.74 16.23
C SER A 153 4.35 14.80 16.97
N GLN A 154 4.26 15.98 16.38
CA GLN A 154 3.44 17.08 16.89
C GLN A 154 1.96 16.69 16.97
N ALA A 155 1.47 15.90 16.01
CA ALA A 155 0.09 15.42 16.00
C ALA A 155 -0.22 14.58 17.25
N MET A 156 0.70 13.68 17.62
CA MET A 156 0.53 12.85 18.81
C MET A 156 0.66 13.65 20.12
N ILE A 157 1.51 14.67 20.15
CA ILE A 157 1.60 15.59 21.31
C ILE A 157 0.28 16.37 21.48
N ALA A 158 -0.29 16.90 20.38
CA ALA A 158 -1.53 17.66 20.42
C ALA A 158 -2.71 16.82 20.91
N LEU A 159 -2.84 15.57 20.43
CA LEU A 159 -3.90 14.66 20.87
C LEU A 159 -3.84 14.39 22.38
N GLU A 160 -2.67 14.17 22.96
CA GLU A 160 -2.57 13.95 24.41
C GLU A 160 -2.97 15.18 25.23
N LEU A 161 -2.57 16.38 24.81
CA LEU A 161 -2.92 17.61 25.50
C LEU A 161 -4.43 17.87 25.50
N GLU A 162 -5.14 17.48 24.43
CA GLU A 162 -6.60 17.57 24.36
C GLU A 162 -7.32 16.57 25.29
N TYR A 163 -6.69 15.43 25.63
CA TYR A 163 -7.27 14.43 26.54
C TYR A 163 -6.96 14.69 28.03
N VAL A 164 -5.99 15.54 28.34
CA VAL A 164 -5.57 15.85 29.73
C VAL A 164 -6.11 17.21 30.21
N GLY A 165 -6.79 17.98 29.35
CA GLY A 165 -7.45 19.26 29.66
C GLY A 165 -8.95 19.13 29.89
#